data_AF-A0A314XM72-F1
#
_entry.id   AF-A0A314XM72-F1
#
_cell.length_a   1.000
_cell.length_b   1.000
_cell.length_c   1.000
_cell.angle_alpha   90.00
_cell.angle_beta   90.00
_cell.angle_gamma   90.00
#
_symmetry.space_group_name_H-M   'P 1'
#
loop_
_entity.id
_entity.type
_entity.pdbx_description
1 polymer ?
#
loop_
_entity_poly.entity_id
_entity_poly.type
_entity_poly.pdbx_seq_one_letter_code
_entity_poly.pdbx_strand_id
1 'polypeptide(L)'
;MSNRHAQTRQPGNKGFAKTQKVFVPKNQDHNPGPKEPTLSSSLRQSLATQSNAETATVAAAAPSASRVRMGEKGEWVSSRAHGGNFVNYLPQDEAVAAGLGADEGGLDTLQSQRVVDLLNRELSRLLKLNPKEFWRQVASDTSLHEFLDSFLQFRSRWYDFPHRGAKEMVAGVIVGEFELSRRVFMALYRISSNRDPGARAADSLSPKDHEVLLQEKKLLDLPKLLDICAIYGHENEDLTRVLVGNAVKAHTRIHDNLTAVASHFLSIVQTMYQRSSTALEALFSSGNPGDQGPGLLTDLLEVMDFINDAIVSMDALLTAYEPSAVFFLCPVETSYGNDALLSTLARLHDSLLPSLQRGFRIISSSTASEDKMVSNIAISLKMLSMRIVKFGWKLLDLCYLSEEVFKDNLPIPSAAEMFPAKIEDPFIRADILVQTLREINGISVCAQENQNRQTFLQNVEKNFNILSKMENLQNNGWIVMDDEQLGYVSGILMSSHKVIVKEHPSTTVPSRNNKVQIDEDVAIVESRISQIKDLFPDYGKGFLAACLEAYNQNPEEVIQEDS
;
A
#
# COMPACT_ATOMS: atom_id res chain seq x y z
N MET A 1 51.13 -24.55 -53.18
CA MET A 1 50.44 -24.71 -54.47
C MET A 1 49.09 -25.39 -54.22
N SER A 2 48.06 -24.93 -54.93
CA SER A 2 46.75 -25.58 -55.20
C SER A 2 45.66 -25.68 -54.12
N ASN A 3 45.08 -24.51 -53.89
CA ASN A 3 43.67 -24.09 -53.92
C ASN A 3 42.54 -24.97 -54.56
N ARG A 4 41.30 -24.76 -54.04
CA ARG A 4 39.89 -24.91 -54.57
C ARG A 4 39.14 -26.26 -54.42
N HIS A 5 37.83 -26.36 -54.08
CA HIS A 5 36.69 -25.43 -53.87
C HIS A 5 35.60 -26.12 -52.98
N ALA A 6 35.00 -25.44 -51.98
CA ALA A 6 33.64 -24.82 -51.93
C ALA A 6 32.46 -25.83 -51.80
N GLN A 7 31.34 -25.64 -51.09
CA GLN A 7 30.75 -24.61 -50.22
C GLN A 7 29.42 -25.21 -49.68
N THR A 8 29.11 -25.09 -48.39
CA THR A 8 27.72 -24.88 -47.92
C THR A 8 27.75 -24.27 -46.51
N ARG A 9 27.31 -23.00 -46.40
CA ARG A 9 26.96 -22.26 -45.16
C ARG A 9 25.42 -22.17 -45.14
N GLN A 10 24.71 -22.27 -44.01
CA GLN A 10 24.55 -21.31 -42.90
C GLN A 10 23.51 -21.92 -41.90
N PRO A 11 23.16 -21.29 -40.75
CA PRO A 11 23.99 -20.69 -39.71
C PRO A 11 23.57 -21.15 -38.29
N GLY A 12 24.49 -21.02 -37.33
CA GLY A 12 24.26 -21.33 -35.91
C GLY A 12 23.38 -20.30 -35.19
N ASN A 13 22.45 -20.83 -34.40
CA ASN A 13 21.56 -20.11 -33.51
C ASN A 13 22.36 -19.59 -32.30
N LYS A 14 22.63 -18.28 -32.23
CA LYS A 14 23.19 -17.64 -31.02
C LYS A 14 22.04 -17.21 -30.12
N GLY A 15 21.81 -18.00 -29.07
CA GLY A 15 20.91 -17.63 -27.98
C GLY A 15 21.42 -16.39 -27.24
N PHE A 16 20.56 -15.40 -27.09
CA PHE A 16 20.77 -14.24 -26.23
C PHE A 16 20.65 -14.68 -24.76
N ALA A 17 21.75 -14.66 -24.02
CA ALA A 17 21.73 -14.78 -22.56
C ALA A 17 21.25 -13.45 -21.96
N LYS A 18 20.00 -13.41 -21.46
CA LYS A 18 19.54 -12.34 -20.57
C LYS A 18 20.12 -12.58 -19.18
N THR A 19 21.10 -11.80 -18.78
CA THR A 19 21.61 -11.76 -17.40
C THR A 19 20.62 -10.97 -16.52
N GLN A 20 19.81 -11.67 -15.73
CA GLN A 20 19.05 -11.07 -14.63
C GLN A 20 20.06 -10.60 -13.56
N LYS A 21 20.04 -9.31 -13.24
CA LYS A 21 20.73 -8.76 -12.08
C LYS A 21 19.92 -9.09 -10.83
N VAL A 22 20.45 -9.98 -10.00
CA VAL A 22 20.01 -10.18 -8.61
C VAL A 22 20.13 -8.84 -7.89
N PHE A 23 19.03 -8.36 -7.31
CA PHE A 23 19.03 -7.18 -6.47
C PHE A 23 19.72 -7.53 -5.15
N VAL A 24 20.88 -6.90 -4.89
CA VAL A 24 21.64 -7.03 -3.65
C VAL A 24 21.74 -5.65 -3.02
N PRO A 25 21.03 -5.35 -1.94
CA PRO A 25 21.46 -4.28 -1.03
C PRO A 25 22.74 -4.78 -0.34
N LYS A 26 23.87 -4.13 -0.65
CA LYS A 26 25.12 -4.35 0.10
C LYS A 26 25.00 -3.69 1.47
N ASN A 27 25.51 -4.36 2.50
CA ASN A 27 25.88 -3.79 3.79
C ASN A 27 26.59 -2.44 3.57
N GLN A 28 25.93 -1.34 3.91
CA GLN A 28 26.56 -0.05 4.09
C GLN A 28 26.79 0.16 5.59
N ASP A 29 28.02 0.53 5.91
CA ASP A 29 28.43 1.04 7.21
C ASP A 29 27.41 2.05 7.75
N HIS A 30 27.20 2.00 9.07
CA HIS A 30 26.28 2.85 9.82
C HIS A 30 26.38 4.32 9.41
N ASN A 31 25.38 4.76 8.64
CA ASN A 31 25.02 6.15 8.45
C ASN A 31 23.49 6.21 8.65
N PRO A 32 22.97 6.99 9.61
CA PRO A 32 21.53 7.12 9.79
C PRO A 32 20.98 8.04 8.68
N GLY A 33 20.41 7.44 7.65
CA GLY A 33 19.49 8.09 6.70
C GLY A 33 19.46 7.44 5.30
N PRO A 34 18.40 7.63 4.48
CA PRO A 34 17.02 8.05 4.76
C PRO A 34 16.02 6.86 4.69
N LYS A 35 14.75 7.11 5.08
CA LYS A 35 13.58 6.20 5.13
C LYS A 35 13.64 4.89 4.32
N GLU A 36 13.19 3.83 4.98
CA GLU A 36 13.01 2.46 4.46
C GLU A 36 12.19 2.40 3.17
N PRO A 37 12.45 1.41 2.29
CA PRO A 37 11.90 1.39 0.95
C PRO A 37 10.41 1.08 0.95
N THR A 38 9.54 2.09 0.80
CA THR A 38 8.10 1.86 0.53
C THR A 38 7.89 1.08 -0.77
N LEU A 39 6.73 0.43 -0.93
CA LEU A 39 6.37 -0.26 -2.18
C LEU A 39 6.44 0.70 -3.38
N SER A 40 5.93 1.93 -3.21
CA SER A 40 5.98 2.97 -4.25
C SER A 40 7.41 3.37 -4.62
N SER A 41 8.30 3.52 -3.64
CA SER A 41 9.71 3.88 -3.88
C SER A 41 10.47 2.78 -4.62
N SER A 42 10.23 1.52 -4.25
CA SER A 42 10.83 0.37 -4.91
C SER A 42 10.30 0.22 -6.35
N LEU A 43 9.00 0.48 -6.56
CA LEU A 43 8.39 0.47 -7.88
C LEU A 43 8.94 1.58 -8.78
N ARG A 44 9.19 2.79 -8.25
CA ARG A 44 9.86 3.89 -9.00
C ARG A 44 11.19 3.43 -9.58
N GLN A 45 11.99 2.73 -8.79
CA GLN A 45 13.29 2.22 -9.23
C GLN A 45 13.15 1.13 -10.30
N SER A 46 12.21 0.19 -10.10
CA SER A 46 11.94 -0.90 -11.05
C SER A 46 11.50 -0.35 -12.42
N LEU A 47 10.50 0.53 -12.45
CA LEU A 47 9.97 1.11 -13.68
C LEU A 47 11.00 2.01 -14.39
N ALA A 48 11.84 2.73 -13.64
CA ALA A 48 12.92 3.52 -14.21
C ALA A 48 13.93 2.64 -14.99
N THR A 49 14.31 1.48 -14.42
CA THR A 49 15.27 0.56 -15.06
C THR A 49 14.76 -0.10 -16.34
N GLN A 50 13.45 -0.14 -16.57
CA GLN A 50 12.85 -0.66 -17.81
C GLN A 50 12.84 0.35 -18.96
N SER A 51 12.99 1.66 -18.66
CA SER A 51 12.74 2.74 -19.62
C SER A 51 13.98 3.31 -20.34
N ASN A 52 15.19 3.14 -19.79
CA ASN A 52 16.50 3.20 -20.47
C ASN A 52 17.61 3.24 -19.41
N ALA A 53 18.74 2.61 -19.73
CA ALA A 53 19.99 2.74 -18.98
C ALA A 53 20.64 4.09 -19.26
N GLU A 54 20.02 5.21 -18.87
CA GLU A 54 20.65 6.53 -18.87
C GLU A 54 19.85 7.46 -17.96
N THR A 55 20.54 8.10 -17.00
CA THR A 55 20.03 9.05 -15.97
C THR A 55 19.29 8.48 -14.75
N ALA A 56 19.92 7.55 -14.03
CA ALA A 56 19.70 7.42 -12.59
C ALA A 56 20.83 8.14 -11.83
N THR A 57 20.81 9.48 -11.84
CA THR A 57 21.55 10.24 -10.82
C THR A 57 20.66 10.29 -9.59
N VAL A 58 20.85 9.34 -8.68
CA VAL A 58 20.50 9.56 -7.28
C VAL A 58 21.32 10.77 -6.87
N ALA A 59 20.68 11.92 -6.70
CA ALA A 59 21.33 13.11 -6.20
C ALA A 59 21.70 12.83 -4.74
N ALA A 60 22.88 12.25 -4.53
CA ALA A 60 23.55 12.30 -3.25
C ALA A 60 23.69 13.79 -2.91
N ALA A 61 22.95 14.23 -1.89
CA ALA A 61 22.94 15.61 -1.46
C ALA A 61 24.38 16.04 -1.12
N ALA A 62 24.88 17.03 -1.85
CA ALA A 62 26.07 17.76 -1.43
C ALA A 62 25.78 18.43 -0.07
N PRO A 63 26.75 18.47 0.85
CA PRO A 63 26.52 19.07 2.16
C PRO A 63 26.43 20.60 2.01
N SER A 64 25.53 21.21 2.79
CA SER A 64 25.64 22.60 3.26
C SER A 64 25.32 23.76 2.30
N ALA A 65 24.42 23.60 1.33
CA ALA A 65 23.83 24.77 0.63
C ALA A 65 22.37 24.95 1.02
N SER A 66 22.02 26.14 1.55
CA SER A 66 20.61 26.47 1.87
C SER A 66 19.76 26.42 0.60
N ARG A 67 18.76 25.52 0.58
CA ARG A 67 17.80 25.36 -0.55
C ARG A 67 16.97 26.61 -0.82
N VAL A 68 16.87 27.46 0.19
CA VAL A 68 16.09 28.69 0.18
C VAL A 68 17.02 29.87 0.49
N ARG A 69 16.83 30.99 -0.20
CA ARG A 69 17.58 32.24 0.02
C ARG A 69 16.64 33.43 0.15
N MET A 70 17.10 34.51 0.75
CA MET A 70 16.33 35.75 0.82
C MET A 70 16.32 36.43 -0.55
N GLY A 71 15.15 36.69 -1.09
CA GLY A 71 14.94 37.42 -2.34
C GLY A 71 14.98 38.93 -2.14
N GLU A 72 15.06 39.67 -3.25
CA GLU A 72 15.16 41.13 -3.26
C GLU A 72 14.00 41.85 -2.58
N LYS A 73 12.82 41.21 -2.55
CA LYS A 73 11.60 41.73 -1.92
C LYS A 73 11.46 41.35 -0.43
N GLY A 74 12.50 40.78 0.18
CA GLY A 74 12.46 40.30 1.57
C GLY A 74 11.70 38.99 1.78
N GLU A 75 11.41 38.28 0.69
CA GLU A 75 10.71 36.99 0.71
C GLU A 75 11.68 35.83 0.45
N TRP A 76 11.44 34.69 1.09
CA TRP A 76 12.18 33.45 0.82
C TRP A 76 11.92 32.94 -0.60
N VAL A 77 12.95 32.62 -1.37
CA VAL A 77 12.87 32.11 -2.75
C VAL A 77 13.79 30.91 -2.95
N SER A 78 13.52 30.11 -3.98
CA SER A 78 14.37 28.99 -4.38
C SER A 78 15.81 29.46 -4.65
N SER A 79 16.78 28.72 -4.11
CA SER A 79 18.22 28.95 -4.36
C SER A 79 18.69 28.40 -5.72
N ARG A 80 17.81 27.76 -6.51
CA ARG A 80 18.16 27.16 -7.80
C ARG A 80 18.63 28.23 -8.80
N ALA A 81 19.77 27.98 -9.44
CA ALA A 81 20.35 28.88 -10.45
C ALA A 81 19.58 28.86 -11.78
N HIS A 82 18.90 27.76 -12.12
CA HIS A 82 18.33 27.50 -13.45
C HIS A 82 16.80 27.64 -13.54
N GLY A 83 16.21 28.60 -12.81
CA GLY A 83 14.77 28.82 -12.84
C GLY A 83 13.96 27.72 -12.12
N GLY A 84 12.74 28.07 -11.71
CA GLY A 84 11.85 27.20 -10.94
C GLY A 84 11.50 27.81 -9.58
N ASN A 85 10.21 27.82 -9.26
CA ASN A 85 9.72 28.47 -8.04
C ASN A 85 9.75 27.54 -6.82
N PHE A 86 9.83 26.23 -7.05
CA PHE A 86 9.74 25.22 -6.01
C PHE A 86 11.11 24.67 -5.61
N VAL A 87 11.15 24.03 -4.44
CA VAL A 87 12.28 23.27 -3.91
C VAL A 87 11.79 21.86 -3.57
N ASN A 88 12.70 20.88 -3.57
CA ASN A 88 12.32 19.52 -3.19
C ASN A 88 11.98 19.49 -1.70
N TYR A 89 10.95 18.74 -1.33
CA TYR A 89 10.68 18.36 0.05
C TYR A 89 11.60 17.19 0.39
N LEU A 90 12.31 17.21 1.51
CA LEU A 90 13.36 16.21 1.81
C LEU A 90 13.03 15.43 3.09
N PRO A 91 13.65 14.24 3.31
CA PRO A 91 13.40 13.43 4.49
C PRO A 91 13.55 14.19 5.82
N GLN A 92 14.51 15.12 5.90
CA GLN A 92 14.69 15.94 7.10
C GLN A 92 13.57 16.96 7.33
N ASP A 93 12.94 17.49 6.25
CA ASP A 93 11.80 18.39 6.40
C ASP A 93 10.62 17.64 7.03
N GLU A 94 10.38 16.41 6.55
CA GLU A 94 9.37 15.53 7.11
C GLU A 94 9.72 15.10 8.54
N ALA A 95 10.97 14.77 8.81
CA ALA A 95 11.40 14.33 10.14
C ALA A 95 11.15 15.44 11.18
N VAL A 96 11.49 16.69 10.86
CA VAL A 96 11.16 17.83 11.73
C VAL A 96 9.65 18.02 11.83
N ALA A 97 8.91 17.95 10.72
CA ALA A 97 7.46 18.10 10.71
C ALA A 97 6.73 17.01 11.54
N ALA A 98 7.25 15.79 11.54
CA ALA A 98 6.78 14.66 12.33
C ALA A 98 7.29 14.69 13.79
N GLY A 99 8.09 15.69 14.17
CA GLY A 99 8.61 15.85 15.52
C GLY A 99 9.76 14.92 15.88
N LEU A 100 10.39 14.26 14.90
CA LEU A 100 11.49 13.31 15.13
C LEU A 100 12.77 14.02 15.56
N GLY A 101 13.56 13.36 16.40
CA GLY A 101 14.83 13.89 16.91
C GLY A 101 15.93 14.02 15.85
N ALA A 102 17.07 14.62 16.23
CA ALA A 102 18.21 14.79 15.32
C ALA A 102 18.83 13.44 14.87
N ASP A 103 18.76 12.42 15.73
CA ASP A 103 19.14 11.04 15.46
C ASP A 103 18.24 10.35 14.42
N GLU A 104 16.99 10.81 14.31
CA GLU A 104 15.98 10.32 13.38
C GLU A 104 15.80 11.23 12.15
N GLY A 105 16.75 12.15 11.94
CA GLY A 105 16.82 13.01 10.76
C GLY A 105 16.16 14.38 10.91
N GLY A 106 15.60 14.71 12.08
CA GLY A 106 15.02 16.02 12.42
C GLY A 106 16.08 17.11 12.55
N LEU A 107 16.71 17.47 11.44
CA LEU A 107 17.80 18.45 11.37
C LEU A 107 17.30 19.81 10.89
N ASP A 108 17.85 20.90 11.46
CA ASP A 108 17.62 22.30 11.04
C ASP A 108 16.15 22.72 10.88
N THR A 109 15.50 22.95 12.03
CA THR A 109 14.09 23.35 12.11
C THR A 109 13.78 24.66 11.38
N LEU A 110 14.72 25.60 11.36
CA LEU A 110 14.58 26.88 10.70
C LEU A 110 14.61 26.75 9.18
N GLN A 111 15.49 25.90 8.64
CA GLN A 111 15.45 25.60 7.21
C GLN A 111 14.14 24.92 6.82
N SER A 112 13.71 23.91 7.57
CA SER A 112 12.47 23.16 7.31
C SER A 112 11.25 24.10 7.29
N GLN A 113 11.14 25.01 8.27
CA GLN A 113 10.09 26.03 8.29
C GLN A 113 10.11 26.93 7.04
N ARG A 114 11.29 27.40 6.62
CA ARG A 114 11.43 28.26 5.43
C ARG A 114 11.04 27.54 4.14
N VAL A 115 11.32 26.23 4.05
CA VAL A 115 10.91 25.39 2.93
C VAL A 115 9.40 25.29 2.88
N VAL A 116 8.76 24.98 4.00
CA VAL A 116 7.29 24.87 4.09
C VAL A 116 6.61 26.20 3.77
N ASP A 117 7.11 27.33 4.27
CA ASP A 117 6.58 28.66 3.96
C ASP A 117 6.65 28.98 2.45
N LEU A 118 7.80 28.71 1.82
CA LEU A 118 8.01 28.90 0.38
C LEU A 118 7.02 28.05 -0.44
N LEU A 119 6.96 26.74 -0.15
CA LEU A 119 6.12 25.80 -0.88
C LEU A 119 4.64 26.15 -0.74
N ASN A 120 4.20 26.53 0.46
CA ASN A 120 2.85 27.00 0.73
C ASN A 120 2.50 28.24 -0.09
N ARG A 121 3.39 29.23 -0.14
CA ARG A 121 3.19 30.45 -0.94
C ARG A 121 3.07 30.14 -2.42
N GLU A 122 4.00 29.34 -2.96
CA GLU A 122 4.02 29.04 -4.39
C GLU A 122 2.83 28.17 -4.83
N LEU A 123 2.43 27.18 -4.03
CA LEU A 123 1.19 26.42 -4.30
C LEU A 123 -0.05 27.31 -4.20
N SER A 124 -0.12 28.21 -3.20
CA SER A 124 -1.22 29.18 -3.09
C SER A 124 -1.32 30.06 -4.35
N ARG A 125 -0.18 30.53 -4.88
CA ARG A 125 -0.11 31.30 -6.12
C ARG A 125 -0.57 30.46 -7.32
N LEU A 126 -0.05 29.24 -7.47
CA LEU A 126 -0.39 28.31 -8.55
C LEU A 126 -1.91 28.01 -8.57
N LEU A 127 -2.48 27.68 -7.42
CA LEU A 127 -3.90 27.33 -7.30
C LEU A 127 -4.84 28.49 -7.61
N LYS A 128 -4.40 29.74 -7.42
CA LYS A 128 -5.19 30.95 -7.74
C LYS A 128 -5.14 31.35 -9.22
N LEU A 129 -4.29 30.72 -10.04
CA LEU A 129 -4.24 31.00 -11.46
C LEU A 129 -5.54 30.58 -12.17
N ASN A 130 -5.89 31.32 -13.22
CA ASN A 130 -6.93 30.88 -14.15
C ASN A 130 -6.48 29.60 -14.90
N PRO A 131 -7.40 28.82 -15.50
CA PRO A 131 -7.08 27.52 -16.09
C PRO A 131 -5.93 27.55 -17.11
N LYS A 132 -5.91 28.57 -17.98
CA LYS A 132 -4.89 28.71 -19.02
C LYS A 132 -3.50 28.98 -18.45
N GLU A 133 -3.40 29.90 -17.49
CA GLU A 133 -2.12 30.21 -16.84
C GLU A 133 -1.66 29.08 -15.92
N PHE A 134 -2.59 28.38 -15.27
CA PHE A 134 -2.30 27.19 -14.49
C PHE A 134 -1.59 26.14 -15.34
N TRP A 135 -2.16 25.74 -16.48
CA TRP A 135 -1.55 24.75 -17.36
C TRP A 135 -0.25 25.22 -17.98
N ARG A 136 -0.12 26.52 -18.31
CA ARG A 136 1.17 27.08 -18.75
C ARG A 136 2.24 26.93 -17.67
N GLN A 137 1.91 27.19 -16.41
CA GLN A 137 2.84 27.04 -15.29
C GLN A 137 3.20 25.56 -15.08
N VAL A 138 2.21 24.66 -15.08
CA VAL A 138 2.43 23.21 -14.95
C VAL A 138 3.32 22.68 -16.08
N ALA A 139 3.14 23.13 -17.32
CA ALA A 139 3.98 22.65 -18.43
C ALA A 139 5.42 23.18 -18.41
N SER A 140 5.62 24.41 -17.90
CA SER A 140 6.91 25.11 -17.98
C SER A 140 7.81 24.92 -16.76
N ASP A 141 7.24 24.82 -15.55
CA ASP A 141 8.01 24.78 -14.30
C ASP A 141 8.33 23.35 -13.87
N THR A 142 9.50 22.85 -14.27
CA THR A 142 9.95 21.49 -13.92
C THR A 142 10.12 21.29 -12.42
N SER A 143 10.41 22.35 -11.67
CA SER A 143 10.60 22.27 -10.22
C SER A 143 9.30 21.90 -9.48
N LEU A 144 8.13 22.20 -10.05
CA LEU A 144 6.84 21.77 -9.51
C LEU A 144 6.73 20.24 -9.47
N HIS A 145 7.09 19.57 -10.57
CA HIS A 145 6.98 18.11 -10.66
C HIS A 145 7.93 17.42 -9.69
N GLU A 146 9.18 17.89 -9.60
CA GLU A 146 10.18 17.37 -8.67
C GLU A 146 9.77 17.59 -7.21
N PHE A 147 9.18 18.75 -6.91
CA PHE A 147 8.61 19.02 -5.59
C PHE A 147 7.46 18.06 -5.27
N LEU A 148 6.44 17.94 -6.14
CA LEU A 148 5.30 17.04 -5.91
C LEU A 148 5.76 15.58 -5.74
N ASP A 149 6.75 15.16 -6.54
CA ASP A 149 7.34 13.83 -6.46
C ASP A 149 8.02 13.58 -5.10
N SER A 150 8.89 14.50 -4.70
CA SER A 150 9.62 14.39 -3.43
C SER A 150 8.72 14.52 -2.21
N PHE A 151 7.68 15.37 -2.25
CA PHE A 151 6.67 15.46 -1.19
C PHE A 151 5.94 14.13 -1.00
N LEU A 152 5.38 13.56 -2.08
CA LEU A 152 4.67 12.27 -2.03
C LEU A 152 5.59 11.14 -1.57
N GLN A 153 6.85 11.14 -2.00
CA GLN A 153 7.81 10.11 -1.62
C GLN A 153 8.09 10.15 -0.10
N PHE A 154 8.35 11.32 0.46
CA PHE A 154 8.87 11.43 1.82
C PHE A 154 7.81 11.65 2.90
N ARG A 155 6.59 12.07 2.56
CA ARG A 155 5.52 12.32 3.53
C ARG A 155 5.30 11.14 4.50
N SER A 156 5.15 11.38 5.81
CA SER A 156 4.78 10.31 6.76
C SER A 156 3.43 9.70 6.39
N ARG A 157 3.26 8.41 6.71
CA ARG A 157 1.99 7.72 6.48
C ARG A 157 1.30 7.48 7.81
N TRP A 158 -0.02 7.61 7.83
CA TRP A 158 -0.83 7.49 9.04
C TRP A 158 -0.77 6.07 9.66
N TYR A 159 -0.35 5.09 8.88
CA TYR A 159 -0.31 3.67 9.23
C TYR A 159 1.08 3.18 9.66
N ASP A 160 2.07 4.08 9.74
CA ASP A 160 3.41 3.78 10.27
C ASP A 160 3.28 3.25 11.71
N PHE A 161 4.06 2.22 12.08
CA PHE A 161 3.86 1.54 13.36
C PHE A 161 4.30 2.38 14.56
N PRO A 162 3.72 2.17 15.76
CA PRO A 162 4.05 2.95 16.97
C PRO A 162 5.53 2.89 17.37
N HIS A 163 6.24 1.81 17.03
CA HIS A 163 7.67 1.68 17.33
C HIS A 163 8.56 2.62 16.48
N ARG A 164 7.96 3.32 15.51
CA ARG A 164 8.58 4.38 14.69
C ARG A 164 8.16 5.80 15.11
N GLY A 165 7.28 5.94 16.11
CA GLY A 165 6.79 7.24 16.57
C GLY A 165 7.86 8.07 17.28
N ALA A 166 7.65 9.39 17.33
CA ALA A 166 8.57 10.33 17.97
C ALA A 166 8.84 9.94 19.44
N LYS A 167 10.12 9.84 19.79
CA LYS A 167 10.56 9.73 21.19
C LYS A 167 10.31 11.06 21.91
N GLU A 168 10.22 11.01 23.23
CA GLU A 168 9.70 12.04 24.17
C GLU A 168 10.17 13.51 23.99
N MET A 169 11.18 13.79 23.16
CA MET A 169 11.60 15.13 22.76
C MET A 169 11.22 15.44 21.31
N VAL A 170 10.13 16.18 21.13
CA VAL A 170 9.68 16.68 19.82
C VAL A 170 10.64 17.76 19.31
N ALA A 171 11.18 17.60 18.09
CA ALA A 171 12.13 18.55 17.48
C ALA A 171 11.52 19.91 17.02
N GLY A 172 10.39 20.33 17.61
CA GLY A 172 9.67 21.56 17.26
C GLY A 172 8.46 21.33 16.35
N VAL A 173 7.59 22.34 16.25
CA VAL A 173 6.36 22.29 15.44
C VAL A 173 6.57 23.12 14.17
N ILE A 174 6.39 22.51 13.00
CA ILE A 174 6.40 23.23 11.72
C ILE A 174 5.02 23.83 11.45
N VAL A 175 4.96 25.17 11.40
CA VAL A 175 3.72 25.90 11.14
C VAL A 175 3.37 25.80 9.66
N GLY A 176 2.12 25.46 9.36
CA GLY A 176 1.61 25.42 7.99
C GLY A 176 1.83 24.09 7.26
N GLU A 177 2.31 23.05 7.94
CA GLU A 177 2.52 21.74 7.32
C GLU A 177 1.22 21.08 6.86
N PHE A 178 0.18 21.15 7.69
CA PHE A 178 -1.15 20.65 7.32
C PHE A 178 -1.71 21.39 6.09
N GLU A 179 -1.53 22.71 6.04
CA GLU A 179 -1.93 23.54 4.90
C GLU A 179 -1.13 23.20 3.64
N LEU A 180 0.16 22.85 3.78
CA LEU A 180 1.00 22.39 2.68
C LEU A 180 0.45 21.08 2.10
N SER A 181 0.21 20.08 2.96
CA SER A 181 -0.39 18.79 2.56
C SER A 181 -1.72 18.99 1.81
N ARG A 182 -2.61 19.83 2.36
CA ARG A 182 -3.88 20.16 1.71
C ARG A 182 -3.69 20.81 0.34
N ARG A 183 -2.74 21.73 0.19
CA ARG A 183 -2.45 22.40 -1.09
C ARG A 183 -1.82 21.46 -2.11
N VAL A 184 -0.96 20.53 -1.68
CA VAL A 184 -0.42 19.48 -2.54
C VAL A 184 -1.55 18.63 -3.09
N PHE A 185 -2.45 18.15 -2.22
CA PHE A 185 -3.63 17.39 -2.67
C PHE A 185 -4.47 18.18 -3.68
N MET A 186 -4.79 19.45 -3.39
CA MET A 186 -5.59 20.28 -4.29
C MET A 186 -4.89 20.56 -5.63
N ALA A 187 -3.56 20.68 -5.64
CA ALA A 187 -2.80 20.82 -6.88
C ALA A 187 -2.88 19.54 -7.71
N LEU A 188 -2.67 18.37 -7.10
CA LEU A 188 -2.79 17.06 -7.76
C LEU A 188 -4.23 16.81 -8.23
N TYR A 189 -5.23 17.18 -7.44
CA TYR A 189 -6.65 17.08 -7.78
C TYR A 189 -6.96 17.92 -9.03
N ARG A 190 -6.50 19.18 -9.07
CA ARG A 190 -6.67 20.04 -10.25
C ARG A 190 -5.92 19.51 -11.47
N ILE A 191 -4.70 18.97 -11.29
CA ILE A 191 -3.93 18.32 -12.37
C ILE A 191 -4.65 17.07 -12.90
N SER A 192 -5.43 16.36 -12.07
CA SER A 192 -6.11 15.13 -12.48
C SER A 192 -7.19 15.35 -13.56
N SER A 193 -7.75 16.55 -13.67
CA SER A 193 -8.79 16.88 -14.65
C SER A 193 -8.28 17.87 -15.69
N ASN A 194 -8.50 17.58 -16.97
CA ASN A 194 -8.11 18.47 -18.07
C ASN A 194 -8.90 19.79 -18.09
N ARG A 195 -10.00 19.87 -17.33
CA ARG A 195 -10.93 21.00 -17.33
C ARG A 195 -11.44 21.31 -15.92
N ASP A 196 -11.19 22.55 -15.49
CA ASP A 196 -11.75 23.08 -14.25
C ASP A 196 -13.30 23.18 -14.33
N PRO A 197 -14.02 22.98 -13.20
CA PRO A 197 -15.46 23.17 -13.15
C PRO A 197 -15.87 24.58 -13.62
N GLY A 198 -16.77 24.65 -14.60
CA GLY A 198 -17.26 25.92 -15.15
C GLY A 198 -16.30 26.64 -16.11
N ALA A 199 -15.09 26.13 -16.34
CA ALA A 199 -14.16 26.73 -17.30
C ALA A 199 -14.62 26.53 -18.76
N ARG A 200 -14.26 27.48 -19.63
CA ARG A 200 -14.51 27.37 -21.07
C ARG A 200 -13.59 26.32 -21.67
N ALA A 201 -14.07 25.61 -22.68
CA ALA A 201 -13.28 24.59 -23.37
C ALA A 201 -11.98 25.16 -23.98
N ALA A 202 -11.99 26.42 -24.44
CA ALA A 202 -10.83 27.09 -25.01
C ALA A 202 -9.71 27.41 -23.98
N ASP A 203 -10.02 27.40 -22.68
CA ASP A 203 -9.07 27.65 -21.59
C ASP A 203 -8.56 26.34 -20.95
N SER A 204 -9.04 25.19 -21.43
CA SER A 204 -8.77 23.85 -20.90
C SER A 204 -7.86 23.06 -21.85
N LEU A 205 -7.22 22.00 -21.36
CA LEU A 205 -6.46 21.10 -22.23
C LEU A 205 -7.41 20.15 -22.97
N SER A 206 -7.06 19.81 -24.22
CA SER A 206 -7.69 18.67 -24.88
C SER A 206 -7.35 17.38 -24.09
N PRO A 207 -8.21 16.35 -24.09
CA PRO A 207 -7.89 15.09 -23.39
C PRO A 207 -6.56 14.49 -23.82
N LYS A 208 -6.21 14.63 -25.11
CA LYS A 208 -4.96 14.13 -25.67
C LYS A 208 -3.74 14.93 -25.20
N ASP A 209 -3.83 16.27 -25.19
CA ASP A 209 -2.73 17.11 -24.71
C ASP A 209 -2.53 16.94 -23.20
N HIS A 210 -3.62 16.71 -22.46
CA HIS A 210 -3.57 16.39 -21.03
C HIS A 210 -2.85 15.06 -20.78
N GLU A 211 -3.22 13.99 -21.50
CA GLU A 211 -2.50 12.70 -21.42
C GLU A 211 -1.02 12.85 -21.75
N VAL A 212 -0.66 13.53 -22.85
CA VAL A 212 0.73 13.72 -23.25
C VAL A 212 1.51 14.50 -22.18
N LEU A 213 0.93 15.58 -21.65
CA LEU A 213 1.60 16.39 -20.63
C LEU A 213 1.84 15.61 -19.34
N LEU A 214 0.84 14.84 -18.89
CA LEU A 214 0.98 14.03 -17.69
C LEU A 214 2.07 12.95 -17.87
N GLN A 215 2.15 12.32 -19.04
CA GLN A 215 3.20 11.34 -19.37
C GLN A 215 4.60 11.97 -19.45
N GLU A 216 4.76 13.05 -20.22
CA GLU A 216 6.05 13.73 -20.41
C GLU A 216 6.64 14.24 -19.10
N LYS A 217 5.77 14.73 -18.21
CA LYS A 217 6.18 15.26 -16.90
C LYS A 217 6.13 14.24 -15.76
N LYS A 218 5.81 12.97 -16.07
CA LYS A 218 5.63 11.89 -15.08
C LYS A 218 4.69 12.28 -13.93
N LEU A 219 3.64 13.03 -14.23
CA LEU A 219 2.62 13.44 -13.28
C LEU A 219 1.55 12.36 -13.17
N LEU A 220 1.12 12.01 -11.95
CA LEU A 220 0.07 11.01 -11.72
C LEU A 220 0.38 9.65 -12.38
N ASP A 221 1.65 9.25 -12.36
CA ASP A 221 2.07 7.89 -12.68
C ASP A 221 1.71 6.93 -11.54
N LEU A 222 1.79 5.62 -11.80
CA LEU A 222 1.32 4.61 -10.86
C LEU A 222 2.00 4.69 -9.47
N PRO A 223 3.31 4.91 -9.33
CA PRO A 223 3.91 5.12 -8.02
C PRO A 223 3.36 6.35 -7.28
N LYS A 224 3.11 7.48 -7.98
CA LYS A 224 2.47 8.65 -7.36
C LYS A 224 1.03 8.37 -6.96
N LEU A 225 0.28 7.59 -7.74
CA LEU A 225 -1.08 7.21 -7.36
C LEU A 225 -1.09 6.33 -6.11
N LEU A 226 -0.14 5.39 -5.98
CA LEU A 226 0.03 4.63 -4.74
C LEU A 226 0.30 5.56 -3.54
N ASP A 227 1.25 6.50 -3.68
CA ASP A 227 1.55 7.47 -2.61
C ASP A 227 0.33 8.35 -2.27
N ILE A 228 -0.40 8.84 -3.29
CA ILE A 228 -1.60 9.66 -3.10
C ILE A 228 -2.67 8.88 -2.33
N CYS A 229 -2.91 7.62 -2.69
CA CYS A 229 -3.88 6.78 -2.00
C CYS A 229 -3.45 6.54 -0.54
N ALA A 230 -2.18 6.18 -0.32
CA ALA A 230 -1.62 5.93 1.00
C ALA A 230 -1.69 7.14 1.93
N ILE A 231 -1.42 8.34 1.41
CA ILE A 231 -1.39 9.58 2.19
C ILE A 231 -2.80 10.12 2.42
N TYR A 232 -3.65 10.20 1.39
CA TYR A 232 -4.90 10.96 1.43
C TYR A 232 -6.16 10.10 1.47
N GLY A 233 -6.09 8.83 1.05
CA GLY A 233 -7.27 7.98 0.89
C GLY A 233 -8.03 7.73 2.20
N HIS A 234 -7.33 7.71 3.32
CA HIS A 234 -7.93 7.48 4.64
C HIS A 234 -8.69 8.68 5.21
N GLU A 235 -8.23 9.91 4.95
CA GLU A 235 -8.88 11.12 5.46
C GLU A 235 -9.85 11.74 4.46
N ASN A 236 -9.63 11.52 3.16
CA ASN A 236 -10.34 12.16 2.05
C ASN A 236 -10.70 11.14 0.96
N GLU A 237 -11.38 10.05 1.36
CA GLU A 237 -11.66 8.91 0.48
C GLU A 237 -12.36 9.34 -0.83
N ASP A 238 -13.46 10.08 -0.75
CA ASP A 238 -14.26 10.47 -1.91
C ASP A 238 -13.47 11.29 -2.93
N LEU A 239 -12.74 12.32 -2.47
CA LEU A 239 -11.95 13.16 -3.35
C LEU A 239 -10.75 12.41 -3.92
N THR A 240 -10.16 11.50 -3.14
CA THR A 240 -9.06 10.63 -3.59
C THR A 240 -9.55 9.68 -4.69
N ARG A 241 -10.72 9.07 -4.51
CA ARG A 241 -11.38 8.23 -5.52
C ARG A 241 -11.63 9.00 -6.83
N VAL A 242 -12.09 10.25 -6.74
CA VAL A 242 -12.27 11.11 -7.92
C VAL A 242 -10.93 11.43 -8.60
N LEU A 243 -9.90 11.82 -7.84
CA LEU A 243 -8.57 12.13 -8.36
C LEU A 243 -7.97 10.94 -9.10
N VAL A 244 -7.94 9.77 -8.45
CA VAL A 244 -7.39 8.53 -8.99
C VAL A 244 -8.20 8.08 -10.20
N GLY A 245 -9.53 8.12 -10.12
CA GLY A 245 -10.41 7.79 -11.24
C GLY A 245 -10.18 8.69 -12.46
N ASN A 246 -9.95 9.99 -12.26
CA ASN A 246 -9.59 10.90 -13.35
C ASN A 246 -8.21 10.58 -13.94
N ALA A 247 -7.22 10.31 -13.09
CA ALA A 247 -5.87 9.97 -13.52
C ALA A 247 -5.84 8.69 -14.36
N VAL A 248 -6.53 7.63 -13.92
CA VAL A 248 -6.64 6.36 -14.64
C VAL A 248 -7.35 6.54 -15.98
N LYS A 249 -8.42 7.34 -16.04
CA LYS A 249 -9.11 7.67 -17.30
C LYS A 249 -8.24 8.46 -18.26
N ALA A 250 -7.39 9.37 -17.75
CA ALA A 250 -6.46 10.15 -18.56
C ALA A 250 -5.25 9.34 -19.03
N HIS A 251 -4.82 8.33 -18.26
CA HIS A 251 -3.66 7.50 -18.53
C HIS A 251 -4.03 6.03 -18.77
N THR A 252 -4.34 5.70 -20.03
CA THR A 252 -4.71 4.34 -20.42
C THR A 252 -3.64 3.28 -20.09
N ARG A 253 -2.35 3.65 -20.12
CA ARG A 253 -1.19 2.79 -19.80
C ARG A 253 -1.03 2.45 -18.32
N ILE A 254 -1.83 3.03 -17.41
CA ILE A 254 -1.76 2.65 -16.00
C ILE A 254 -2.17 1.19 -15.82
N HIS A 255 -3.18 0.72 -16.55
CA HIS A 255 -3.64 -0.67 -16.49
C HIS A 255 -2.53 -1.68 -16.83
N ASP A 256 -1.70 -1.36 -17.83
CA ASP A 256 -0.57 -2.20 -18.23
C ASP A 256 0.42 -2.45 -17.08
N ASN A 257 0.48 -1.53 -16.11
CA ASN A 257 1.41 -1.57 -15.00
C ASN A 257 0.77 -1.98 -13.66
N LEU A 258 -0.56 -2.12 -13.59
CA LEU A 258 -1.24 -2.53 -12.34
C LEU A 258 -0.83 -3.94 -11.92
N THR A 259 -0.73 -4.88 -12.87
CA THR A 259 -0.22 -6.23 -12.60
C THR A 259 1.23 -6.19 -12.11
N ALA A 260 2.04 -5.27 -12.63
CA ALA A 260 3.44 -5.11 -12.21
C ALA A 260 3.57 -4.73 -10.72
N VAL A 261 2.58 -4.05 -10.13
CA VAL A 261 2.56 -3.76 -8.69
C VAL A 261 2.53 -5.04 -7.88
N ALA A 262 1.60 -5.95 -8.18
CA ALA A 262 1.49 -7.22 -7.49
C ALA A 262 2.71 -8.11 -7.74
N SER A 263 3.20 -8.20 -8.99
CA SER A 263 4.42 -8.97 -9.30
C SER A 263 5.64 -8.45 -8.55
N HIS A 264 5.79 -7.12 -8.45
CA HIS A 264 6.90 -6.50 -7.73
C HIS A 264 6.81 -6.74 -6.23
N PHE A 265 5.62 -6.59 -5.64
CA PHE A 265 5.35 -6.92 -4.25
C PHE A 265 5.69 -8.39 -3.93
N LEU A 266 5.16 -9.33 -4.73
CA LEU A 266 5.39 -10.77 -4.54
C LEU A 266 6.88 -11.12 -4.57
N SER A 267 7.64 -10.55 -5.51
CA SER A 267 9.08 -10.76 -5.62
C SER A 267 9.86 -10.31 -4.38
N ILE A 268 9.54 -9.11 -3.86
CA ILE A 268 10.22 -8.58 -2.67
C ILE A 268 9.84 -9.37 -1.44
N VAL A 269 8.54 -9.63 -1.25
CA VAL A 269 8.04 -10.37 -0.08
C VAL A 269 8.59 -11.79 -0.05
N GLN A 270 8.70 -12.47 -1.18
CA GLN A 270 9.30 -13.80 -1.23
C GLN A 270 10.76 -13.77 -0.74
N THR A 271 11.52 -12.77 -1.17
CA THR A 271 12.92 -12.58 -0.75
C THR A 271 13.00 -12.26 0.75
N MET A 272 12.15 -11.36 1.25
CA MET A 272 12.08 -11.01 2.67
C MET A 272 11.67 -12.20 3.54
N TYR A 273 10.64 -12.93 3.14
CA TYR A 273 10.14 -14.12 3.81
C TYR A 273 11.23 -15.19 3.94
N GLN A 274 11.97 -15.47 2.87
CA GLN A 274 13.05 -16.45 2.91
C GLN A 274 14.16 -16.01 3.87
N ARG A 275 14.63 -14.76 3.76
CA ARG A 275 15.68 -14.20 4.63
C ARG A 275 15.26 -14.23 6.11
N SER A 276 14.05 -13.78 6.41
CA SER A 276 13.53 -13.75 7.78
C SER A 276 13.34 -15.17 8.32
N SER A 277 12.82 -16.10 7.52
CA SER A 277 12.60 -17.48 7.94
C SER A 277 13.93 -18.17 8.28
N THR A 278 14.95 -18.06 7.42
CA THR A 278 16.28 -18.63 7.70
C THR A 278 16.92 -18.02 8.95
N ALA A 279 16.79 -16.70 9.14
CA ALA A 279 17.33 -16.04 10.33
C ALA A 279 16.59 -16.47 11.61
N LEU A 280 15.27 -16.62 11.54
CA LEU A 280 14.44 -17.07 12.65
C LEU A 280 14.70 -18.55 12.99
N GLU A 281 14.87 -19.43 12.01
CA GLU A 281 15.22 -20.84 12.22
C GLU A 281 16.57 -20.98 12.93
N ALA A 282 17.57 -20.18 12.53
CA ALA A 282 18.86 -20.13 13.20
C ALA A 282 18.72 -19.67 14.66
N LEU A 283 17.92 -18.64 14.92
CA LEU A 283 17.62 -18.14 16.26
C LEU A 283 16.88 -19.18 17.12
N PHE A 284 15.90 -19.88 16.56
CA PHE A 284 15.14 -20.92 17.27
C PHE A 284 16.01 -22.12 17.63
N SER A 285 17.00 -22.43 16.80
CA SER A 285 17.95 -23.52 17.03
C SER A 285 19.03 -23.15 18.06
N SER A 286 19.51 -21.90 18.07
CA SER A 286 20.54 -21.45 19.01
C SER A 286 19.99 -21.18 20.41
N GLY A 287 18.72 -20.76 20.53
CA GLY A 287 18.08 -20.40 21.79
C GLY A 287 18.68 -19.17 22.48
N ASN A 288 19.67 -18.52 21.86
CA ASN A 288 20.35 -17.33 22.37
C ASN A 288 20.63 -16.38 21.18
N PRO A 289 20.15 -15.12 21.24
CA PRO A 289 20.37 -14.14 20.17
C PRO A 289 21.83 -13.72 19.97
N GLY A 290 22.73 -13.97 20.94
CA GLY A 290 24.14 -13.59 20.85
C GLY A 290 24.36 -12.08 20.61
N ASP A 291 25.56 -11.70 20.17
CA ASP A 291 25.90 -10.29 19.87
C ASP A 291 25.17 -9.74 18.61
N GLN A 292 24.52 -10.60 17.82
CA GLN A 292 23.79 -10.21 16.61
C GLN A 292 22.30 -9.89 16.84
N GLY A 293 21.80 -10.05 18.07
CA GLY A 293 20.40 -9.79 18.42
C GLY A 293 19.85 -8.42 17.99
N PRO A 294 20.57 -7.30 18.25
CA PRO A 294 20.10 -5.97 17.86
C PRO A 294 20.01 -5.76 16.33
N GLY A 295 20.96 -6.30 15.56
CA GLY A 295 20.93 -6.22 14.10
C GLY A 295 19.77 -7.04 13.51
N LEU A 296 19.57 -8.25 14.04
CA LEU A 296 18.44 -9.10 13.64
C LEU A 296 17.09 -8.45 13.98
N LEU A 297 16.98 -7.78 15.13
CA LEU A 297 15.77 -7.06 15.51
C LEU A 297 15.42 -5.99 14.48
N THR A 298 16.39 -5.16 14.08
CA THR A 298 16.20 -4.14 13.04
C THR A 298 15.77 -4.78 11.73
N ASP A 299 16.45 -5.83 11.26
CA ASP A 299 16.11 -6.53 10.02
C ASP A 299 14.66 -7.06 10.03
N LEU A 300 14.19 -7.62 11.16
CA LEU A 300 12.83 -8.14 11.28
C LEU A 300 11.77 -7.04 11.38
N LEU A 301 12.10 -5.90 11.99
CA LEU A 301 11.23 -4.73 12.01
C LEU A 301 11.08 -4.13 10.61
N GLU A 302 12.18 -3.99 9.85
CA GLU A 302 12.15 -3.55 8.44
C GLU A 302 11.25 -4.44 7.56
N VAL A 303 11.30 -5.77 7.75
CA VAL A 303 10.40 -6.69 7.05
C VAL A 303 8.95 -6.41 7.41
N MET A 304 8.65 -6.20 8.69
CA MET A 304 7.30 -5.91 9.16
C MET A 304 6.78 -4.57 8.62
N ASP A 305 7.63 -3.53 8.63
CA ASP A 305 7.32 -2.19 8.12
C ASP A 305 7.07 -2.22 6.61
N PHE A 306 7.92 -2.91 5.84
CA PHE A 306 7.72 -3.05 4.39
C PHE A 306 6.39 -3.76 4.05
N ILE A 307 6.11 -4.89 4.70
CA ILE A 307 4.88 -5.64 4.45
C ILE A 307 3.67 -4.78 4.81
N ASN A 308 3.72 -4.06 5.94
CA ASN A 308 2.66 -3.15 6.32
C ASN A 308 2.44 -2.04 5.29
N ASP A 309 3.50 -1.33 4.88
CA ASP A 309 3.41 -0.27 3.88
C ASP A 309 2.84 -0.77 2.56
N ALA A 310 3.31 -1.93 2.09
CA ALA A 310 2.85 -2.51 0.83
C ALA A 310 1.36 -2.90 0.90
N ILE A 311 0.94 -3.59 1.98
CA ILE A 311 -0.45 -4.01 2.17
C ILE A 311 -1.37 -2.80 2.25
N VAL A 312 -1.03 -1.79 3.06
CA VAL A 312 -1.89 -0.61 3.23
C VAL A 312 -1.90 0.26 1.97
N SER A 313 -0.76 0.41 1.27
CA SER A 313 -0.70 1.12 -0.01
C SER A 313 -1.55 0.46 -1.10
N MET A 314 -1.47 -0.88 -1.21
CA MET A 314 -2.28 -1.64 -2.17
C MET A 314 -3.77 -1.60 -1.78
N ASP A 315 -4.12 -1.70 -0.50
CA ASP A 315 -5.50 -1.56 -0.01
C ASP A 315 -6.07 -0.16 -0.25
N ALA A 316 -5.26 0.88 -0.07
CA ALA A 316 -5.65 2.26 -0.34
C ALA A 316 -5.92 2.49 -1.82
N LEU A 317 -5.05 1.97 -2.71
CA LEU A 317 -5.29 2.01 -4.15
C LEU A 317 -6.53 1.21 -4.55
N LEU A 318 -6.73 0.03 -3.95
CA LEU A 318 -7.92 -0.78 -4.14
C LEU A 318 -9.19 -0.02 -3.76
N THR A 319 -9.17 0.70 -2.65
CA THR A 319 -10.31 1.49 -2.18
C THR A 319 -10.60 2.67 -3.11
N ALA A 320 -9.56 3.38 -3.57
CA ALA A 320 -9.71 4.51 -4.50
C ALA A 320 -10.03 4.08 -5.94
N TYR A 321 -9.67 2.86 -6.34
CA TYR A 321 -9.90 2.30 -7.66
C TYR A 321 -10.11 0.78 -7.59
N GLU A 322 -11.35 0.38 -7.27
CA GLU A 322 -11.77 -1.03 -7.08
C GLU A 322 -11.35 -1.98 -8.21
N PRO A 323 -11.36 -1.57 -9.50
CA PRO A 323 -10.93 -2.48 -10.56
C PRO A 323 -9.48 -2.92 -10.52
N SER A 324 -8.63 -2.27 -9.72
CA SER A 324 -7.26 -2.75 -9.46
C SER A 324 -7.23 -4.17 -8.85
N ALA A 325 -8.29 -4.60 -8.16
CA ALA A 325 -8.42 -5.93 -7.57
C ALA A 325 -8.12 -7.06 -8.57
N VAL A 326 -8.69 -6.96 -9.77
CA VAL A 326 -8.56 -7.95 -10.85
C VAL A 326 -7.11 -8.05 -11.32
N PHE A 327 -6.41 -6.92 -11.40
CA PHE A 327 -5.01 -6.87 -11.83
C PHE A 327 -4.07 -7.41 -10.74
N PHE A 328 -4.38 -7.18 -9.47
CA PHE A 328 -3.57 -7.67 -8.34
C PHE A 328 -3.60 -9.18 -8.18
N LEU A 329 -4.67 -9.81 -8.65
CA LEU A 329 -4.90 -11.25 -8.54
C LEU A 329 -4.58 -12.00 -9.84
N CYS A 330 -4.06 -11.30 -10.85
CA CYS A 330 -3.46 -11.98 -12.00
C CYS A 330 -2.27 -12.83 -11.52
N PRO A 331 -2.18 -14.10 -11.96
CA PRO A 331 -1.08 -14.98 -11.59
C PRO A 331 0.25 -14.39 -12.07
N VAL A 332 1.28 -14.53 -11.24
CA VAL A 332 2.61 -14.06 -11.55
C VAL A 332 3.51 -15.26 -11.73
N GLU A 333 3.99 -15.47 -12.95
CA GLU A 333 5.02 -16.47 -13.23
C GLU A 333 6.34 -16.02 -12.56
N THR A 334 6.77 -16.76 -11.54
CA THR A 334 8.08 -16.58 -10.90
C THR A 334 8.99 -17.76 -11.24
N SER A 335 10.29 -17.61 -11.00
CA SER A 335 11.27 -18.67 -11.28
C SER A 335 11.07 -19.95 -10.45
N TYR A 336 10.20 -19.91 -9.44
CA TYR A 336 9.95 -21.02 -8.51
C TYR A 336 8.50 -21.52 -8.55
N GLY A 337 7.65 -20.98 -9.43
CA GLY A 337 6.26 -21.38 -9.60
C GLY A 337 5.35 -20.20 -9.97
N ASN A 338 4.04 -20.45 -9.97
CA ASN A 338 3.04 -19.38 -10.04
C ASN A 338 2.78 -18.91 -8.62
N ASP A 339 3.13 -17.66 -8.32
CA ASP A 339 2.80 -17.04 -7.04
C ASP A 339 1.50 -16.25 -7.18
N ALA A 340 0.59 -16.45 -6.23
CA ALA A 340 -0.69 -15.77 -6.15
C ALA A 340 -0.76 -14.89 -4.90
N LEU A 341 -1.34 -13.70 -5.03
CA LEU A 341 -1.41 -12.72 -3.94
C LEU A 341 -2.15 -13.26 -2.71
N LEU A 342 -3.34 -13.86 -2.87
CA LEU A 342 -4.11 -14.41 -1.74
C LEU A 342 -3.34 -15.50 -0.99
N SER A 343 -2.65 -16.36 -1.73
CA SER A 343 -1.76 -17.38 -1.18
C SER A 343 -0.62 -16.76 -0.37
N THR A 344 0.03 -15.73 -0.91
CA THR A 344 1.07 -14.99 -0.19
C THR A 344 0.52 -14.31 1.07
N LEU A 345 -0.66 -13.69 1.03
CA LEU A 345 -1.31 -13.09 2.21
C LEU A 345 -1.54 -14.12 3.31
N ALA A 346 -2.05 -15.30 2.95
CA ALA A 346 -2.22 -16.39 3.91
C ALA A 346 -0.89 -16.91 4.46
N ARG A 347 0.16 -17.02 3.64
CA ARG A 347 1.51 -17.39 4.10
C ARG A 347 2.08 -16.37 5.09
N LEU A 348 1.91 -15.09 4.80
CA LEU A 348 2.32 -14.00 5.70
C LEU A 348 1.59 -14.12 7.03
N HIS A 349 0.27 -14.29 6.99
CA HIS A 349 -0.58 -14.37 8.18
C HIS A 349 -0.35 -15.64 9.01
N ASP A 350 -0.39 -16.82 8.40
CA ASP A 350 -0.40 -18.11 9.08
C ASP A 350 1.00 -18.60 9.48
N SER A 351 2.05 -18.15 8.79
CA SER A 351 3.43 -18.61 9.02
C SER A 351 4.37 -17.50 9.46
N LEU A 352 4.47 -16.39 8.72
CA LEU A 352 5.46 -15.36 9.00
C LEU A 352 5.16 -14.62 10.31
N LEU A 353 3.93 -14.12 10.50
CA LEU A 353 3.57 -13.36 11.71
C LEU A 353 3.78 -14.17 13.00
N PRO A 354 3.37 -15.45 13.09
CA PRO A 354 3.72 -16.30 14.24
C PRO A 354 5.22 -16.45 14.47
N SER A 355 5.99 -16.61 13.39
CA SER A 355 7.45 -16.77 13.46
C SER A 355 8.13 -15.49 13.94
N LEU A 356 7.71 -14.33 13.43
CA LEU A 356 8.16 -13.02 13.89
C LEU A 356 7.83 -12.83 15.37
N GLN A 357 6.60 -13.12 15.80
CA GLN A 357 6.19 -13.02 17.20
C GLN A 357 7.06 -13.89 18.12
N ARG A 358 7.39 -15.11 17.69
CA ARG A 358 8.29 -16.00 18.44
C ARG A 358 9.72 -15.44 18.47
N GLY A 359 10.21 -14.93 17.35
CA GLY A 359 11.53 -14.31 17.23
C GLY A 359 11.69 -13.11 18.15
N PHE A 360 10.76 -12.15 18.11
CA PHE A 360 10.78 -10.98 18.98
C PHE A 360 10.74 -11.36 20.46
N ARG A 361 9.94 -12.35 20.86
CA ARG A 361 9.93 -12.83 22.26
C ARG A 361 11.30 -13.36 22.72
N ILE A 362 12.00 -14.11 21.86
CA ILE A 362 13.33 -14.64 22.18
C ILE A 362 14.34 -13.49 22.32
N ILE A 363 14.34 -12.55 21.36
CA ILE A 363 15.25 -11.40 21.37
C ILE A 363 14.99 -10.51 22.59
N SER A 364 13.73 -10.16 22.86
CA SER A 364 13.33 -9.32 23.99
C SER A 364 13.54 -9.97 25.35
N SER A 365 13.57 -11.31 25.44
CA SER A 365 13.90 -11.99 26.70
C SER A 365 15.38 -11.89 27.08
N SER A 366 16.25 -11.54 26.12
CA SER A 366 17.71 -11.49 26.30
C SER A 366 18.25 -10.07 26.45
N THR A 367 17.50 -9.06 26.00
CA THR A 367 17.79 -7.65 26.24
C THR A 367 16.97 -7.19 27.44
N ALA A 368 17.51 -6.32 28.30
CA ALA A 368 16.69 -5.59 29.29
C ALA A 368 15.82 -4.55 28.57
N SER A 369 15.05 -5.00 27.59
CA SER A 369 14.18 -4.20 26.73
C SER A 369 13.01 -3.71 27.56
N GLU A 370 12.76 -2.40 27.47
CA GLU A 370 11.64 -1.71 28.09
C GLU A 370 10.32 -2.42 27.71
N ASP A 371 9.49 -2.78 28.69
CA ASP A 371 8.18 -3.46 28.49
C ASP A 371 7.30 -2.77 27.42
N LYS A 372 7.48 -1.46 27.24
CA LYS A 372 6.83 -0.64 26.21
C LYS A 372 7.15 -1.09 24.78
N MET A 373 8.40 -1.46 24.48
CA MET A 373 8.81 -1.90 23.14
C MET A 373 8.16 -3.24 22.77
N VAL A 374 8.10 -4.18 23.73
CA VAL A 374 7.47 -5.48 23.55
C VAL A 374 5.96 -5.31 23.29
N SER A 375 5.33 -4.41 24.04
CA SER A 375 3.91 -4.05 23.82
C SER A 375 3.70 -3.45 22.42
N ASN A 376 4.51 -2.47 22.01
CA ASN A 376 4.43 -1.84 20.70
C ASN A 376 4.58 -2.85 19.54
N ILE A 377 5.51 -3.80 19.66
CA ILE A 377 5.70 -4.85 18.66
C ILE A 377 4.49 -5.79 18.61
N ALA A 378 3.95 -6.18 19.77
CA ALA A 378 2.76 -7.03 19.82
C ALA A 378 1.53 -6.36 19.18
N ILE A 379 1.33 -5.06 19.45
CA ILE A 379 0.29 -4.25 18.81
C ILE A 379 0.54 -4.16 17.29
N SER A 380 1.78 -3.91 16.86
CA SER A 380 2.16 -3.81 15.44
C SER A 380 1.86 -5.11 14.68
N LEU A 381 2.20 -6.27 15.25
CA LEU A 381 1.89 -7.58 14.65
C LEU A 381 0.39 -7.84 14.54
N LYS A 382 -0.39 -7.42 15.54
CA LYS A 382 -1.85 -7.56 15.55
C LYS A 382 -2.49 -6.65 14.49
N MET A 383 -2.07 -5.39 14.40
CA MET A 383 -2.47 -4.47 13.34
C MET A 383 -2.16 -5.05 11.96
N LEU A 384 -0.95 -5.57 11.76
CA LEU A 384 -0.55 -6.17 10.48
C LEU A 384 -1.42 -7.39 10.13
N SER A 385 -1.71 -8.25 11.10
CA SER A 385 -2.63 -9.39 10.92
C SER A 385 -4.02 -8.92 10.47
N MET A 386 -4.58 -7.91 11.13
CA MET A 386 -5.89 -7.34 10.77
C MET A 386 -5.89 -6.73 9.36
N ARG A 387 -4.84 -5.98 9.00
CA ARG A 387 -4.68 -5.34 7.68
C ARG A 387 -4.55 -6.37 6.56
N ILE A 388 -3.77 -7.44 6.77
CA ILE A 388 -3.65 -8.55 5.82
C ILE A 388 -5.01 -9.24 5.60
N VAL A 389 -5.73 -9.53 6.69
CA VAL A 389 -7.06 -10.18 6.64
C VAL A 389 -8.08 -9.28 5.94
N LYS A 390 -8.12 -7.98 6.26
CA LYS A 390 -9.01 -7.00 5.62
C LYS A 390 -8.74 -6.83 4.13
N PHE A 391 -7.47 -6.69 3.75
CA PHE A 391 -7.08 -6.56 2.35
C PHE A 391 -7.43 -7.83 1.56
N GLY A 392 -7.11 -9.00 2.11
CA GLY A 392 -7.47 -10.29 1.51
C GLY A 392 -8.98 -10.51 1.38
N TRP A 393 -9.78 -10.07 2.37
CA TRP A 393 -11.24 -10.07 2.27
C TRP A 393 -11.73 -9.21 1.12
N LYS A 394 -11.29 -7.96 0.99
CA LYS A 394 -11.73 -7.07 -0.11
C LYS A 394 -11.41 -7.68 -1.48
N LEU A 395 -10.24 -8.32 -1.62
CA LEU A 395 -9.87 -9.03 -2.84
C LEU A 395 -10.79 -10.22 -3.14
N LEU A 396 -11.11 -11.03 -2.14
CA LEU A 396 -12.08 -12.13 -2.26
C LEU A 396 -13.47 -11.60 -2.62
N ASP A 397 -13.89 -10.53 -1.95
CA ASP A 397 -15.21 -9.98 -2.08
C ASP A 397 -15.46 -9.42 -3.48
N LEU A 398 -14.57 -8.51 -3.91
CA LEU A 398 -14.69 -7.81 -5.18
C LEU A 398 -14.58 -8.72 -6.40
N CYS A 399 -13.78 -9.78 -6.30
CA CYS A 399 -13.46 -10.61 -7.45
C CYS A 399 -14.10 -12.00 -7.47
N TYR A 400 -14.62 -12.51 -6.35
CA TYR A 400 -15.25 -13.84 -6.30
C TYR A 400 -16.68 -13.81 -5.71
N LEU A 401 -17.03 -12.80 -4.90
CA LEU A 401 -18.32 -12.73 -4.21
C LEU A 401 -19.19 -11.54 -4.65
N SER A 402 -18.76 -10.80 -5.67
CA SER A 402 -19.43 -9.63 -6.21
C SER A 402 -19.26 -9.54 -7.73
N GLU A 403 -20.18 -8.81 -8.38
CA GLU A 403 -20.12 -8.48 -9.81
C GLU A 403 -19.68 -7.03 -10.07
N GLU A 404 -19.58 -6.20 -9.02
CA GLU A 404 -19.53 -4.75 -9.16
C GLU A 404 -18.34 -4.28 -10.00
N VAL A 405 -17.20 -4.92 -9.82
CA VAL A 405 -15.95 -4.59 -10.52
C VAL A 405 -16.00 -4.86 -12.03
N PHE A 406 -16.94 -5.67 -12.50
CA PHE A 406 -17.02 -6.10 -13.90
C PHE A 406 -18.03 -5.32 -14.75
N LYS A 407 -18.81 -4.40 -14.15
CA LYS A 407 -19.88 -3.67 -14.85
C LYS A 407 -19.37 -2.70 -15.93
N ASP A 408 -18.17 -2.18 -15.79
CA ASP A 408 -17.65 -1.08 -16.62
C ASP A 408 -16.86 -1.50 -17.88
N ASN A 409 -16.96 -2.76 -18.33
CA ASN A 409 -16.25 -3.29 -19.52
C ASN A 409 -14.74 -2.97 -19.54
N LEU A 410 -14.11 -2.99 -18.38
CA LEU A 410 -12.69 -2.70 -18.25
C LEU A 410 -11.83 -3.77 -18.96
N PRO A 411 -10.63 -3.41 -19.46
CA PRO A 411 -9.73 -4.36 -20.09
C PRO A 411 -9.19 -5.34 -19.03
N ILE A 412 -9.87 -6.47 -18.89
CA ILE A 412 -9.43 -7.57 -18.01
C ILE A 412 -8.22 -8.26 -18.67
N PRO A 413 -7.09 -8.42 -17.97
CA PRO A 413 -5.95 -9.17 -18.49
C PRO A 413 -6.34 -10.59 -18.87
N SER A 414 -5.88 -11.09 -20.03
CA SER A 414 -6.16 -12.45 -20.48
C SER A 414 -5.61 -13.54 -19.56
N ALA A 415 -4.63 -13.19 -18.72
CA ALA A 415 -4.01 -14.07 -17.74
C ALA A 415 -4.78 -14.15 -16.41
N ALA A 416 -5.79 -13.30 -16.18
CA ALA A 416 -6.58 -13.36 -14.95
C ALA A 416 -7.33 -14.72 -14.89
N GLU A 417 -6.82 -15.65 -14.07
CA GLU A 417 -7.48 -16.92 -13.74
C GLU A 417 -8.74 -16.73 -12.87
N MET A 418 -9.05 -15.47 -12.55
CA MET A 418 -10.18 -15.07 -11.74
C MET A 418 -11.51 -15.20 -12.46
N PHE A 419 -12.55 -15.37 -11.65
CA PHE A 419 -13.95 -15.23 -12.02
C PHE A 419 -14.17 -14.03 -12.95
N PRO A 420 -14.46 -14.25 -14.23
CA PRO A 420 -15.02 -13.23 -15.07
C PRO A 420 -16.51 -13.23 -14.77
N ALA A 421 -17.13 -12.07 -14.54
CA ALA A 421 -18.60 -11.94 -14.62
C ALA A 421 -19.21 -12.43 -15.96
N LYS A 422 -18.39 -12.93 -16.90
CA LYS A 422 -18.75 -13.59 -18.15
C LYS A 422 -19.02 -15.10 -18.02
N ILE A 423 -18.65 -15.76 -16.92
CA ILE A 423 -19.00 -17.18 -16.72
C ILE A 423 -20.46 -17.21 -16.31
N GLU A 424 -21.34 -17.71 -17.18
CA GLU A 424 -22.79 -17.79 -16.90
C GLU A 424 -23.14 -18.93 -15.93
N ASP A 425 -22.33 -19.98 -15.87
CA ASP A 425 -22.63 -21.21 -15.13
C ASP A 425 -22.36 -21.08 -13.61
N PRO A 426 -23.40 -21.12 -12.76
CA PRO A 426 -23.27 -21.04 -11.30
C PRO A 426 -22.43 -22.16 -10.65
N PHE A 427 -22.30 -23.33 -11.30
CA PHE A 427 -21.49 -24.44 -10.79
C PHE A 427 -20.00 -24.17 -11.00
N ILE A 428 -19.62 -23.73 -12.21
CA ILE A 428 -18.21 -23.38 -12.52
C ILE A 428 -17.74 -22.25 -11.59
N ARG A 429 -18.62 -21.28 -11.34
CA ARG A 429 -18.40 -20.21 -10.37
C ARG A 429 -18.07 -20.75 -8.97
N ALA A 430 -18.90 -21.67 -8.47
CA ALA A 430 -18.68 -22.31 -7.19
C ALA A 430 -17.35 -23.10 -7.17
N ASP A 431 -17.04 -23.86 -8.23
CA ASP A 431 -15.81 -24.64 -8.35
C ASP A 431 -14.56 -23.75 -8.25
N ILE A 432 -14.54 -22.61 -8.96
CA ILE A 432 -13.43 -21.65 -8.90
C ILE A 432 -13.26 -21.14 -7.46
N LEU A 433 -14.34 -20.70 -6.82
CA LEU A 433 -14.30 -20.19 -5.43
C LEU A 433 -13.78 -21.26 -4.46
N VAL A 434 -14.32 -22.49 -4.54
CA VAL A 434 -13.90 -23.61 -3.69
C VAL A 434 -12.43 -23.95 -3.92
N GLN A 435 -11.97 -23.94 -5.17
CA GLN A 435 -10.57 -24.21 -5.51
C GLN A 435 -9.64 -23.10 -4.99
N THR A 436 -10.02 -21.83 -5.13
CA THR A 436 -9.26 -20.70 -4.56
C THR A 436 -9.16 -20.83 -3.03
N LEU A 437 -10.27 -21.10 -2.34
CA LEU A 437 -10.26 -21.29 -0.88
C LEU A 437 -9.42 -22.51 -0.46
N ARG A 438 -9.44 -23.59 -1.25
CA ARG A 438 -8.60 -24.78 -1.04
C ARG A 438 -7.11 -24.46 -1.17
N GLU A 439 -6.72 -23.69 -2.18
CA GLU A 439 -5.33 -23.27 -2.39
C GLU A 439 -4.81 -22.42 -1.24
N ILE A 440 -5.63 -21.45 -0.79
CA ILE A 440 -5.32 -20.63 0.38
C ILE A 440 -5.16 -21.51 1.64
N ASN A 441 -6.08 -22.45 1.87
CA ASN A 441 -6.04 -23.34 3.02
C ASN A 441 -4.84 -24.31 2.99
N GLY A 442 -4.39 -24.74 1.81
CA GLY A 442 -3.24 -25.63 1.64
C GLY A 442 -1.94 -25.10 2.27
N ILE A 443 -1.83 -23.77 2.40
CA ILE A 443 -0.68 -23.09 3.01
C ILE A 443 -0.70 -23.26 4.54
N SER A 444 -1.89 -23.20 5.13
CA SER A 444 -2.10 -23.33 6.57
C SER A 444 -1.73 -24.72 7.09
N VAL A 445 -2.03 -25.76 6.31
CA VAL A 445 -1.71 -27.16 6.65
C VAL A 445 -0.20 -27.40 6.75
N CYS A 446 0.63 -26.63 6.03
CA CYS A 446 2.08 -26.76 6.06
C CYS A 446 2.71 -26.11 7.32
N ALA A 447 2.00 -25.21 8.01
CA ALA A 447 2.51 -24.40 9.12
C ALA A 447 2.11 -24.91 10.53
N GLN A 448 1.45 -26.07 10.65
CA GLN A 448 0.90 -26.57 11.92
C GLN A 448 1.97 -27.07 12.91
N GLU A 449 2.63 -26.13 13.61
CA GLU A 449 3.30 -26.39 14.89
C GLU A 449 2.45 -25.96 16.11
N ASN A 450 1.36 -25.20 15.94
CA ASN A 450 0.57 -24.65 17.07
C ASN A 450 -0.95 -24.78 16.88
N GLN A 451 -1.58 -25.70 17.61
CA GLN A 451 -3.03 -26.00 17.52
C GLN A 451 -3.99 -24.88 17.99
N ASN A 452 -3.48 -23.76 18.53
CA ASN A 452 -4.30 -22.72 19.16
C ASN A 452 -4.45 -21.43 18.34
N ARG A 453 -3.96 -21.35 17.10
CA ARG A 453 -4.01 -20.11 16.29
C ARG A 453 -5.06 -20.21 15.19
N GLN A 454 -5.85 -19.15 15.03
CA GLN A 454 -6.82 -19.03 13.94
C GLN A 454 -6.09 -18.80 12.61
N THR A 455 -6.53 -19.50 11.57
CA THR A 455 -5.98 -19.34 10.21
C THR A 455 -6.45 -18.03 9.57
N PHE A 456 -5.82 -17.63 8.48
CA PHE A 456 -6.21 -16.48 7.67
C PHE A 456 -7.69 -16.55 7.29
N LEU A 457 -8.14 -17.69 6.74
CA LEU A 457 -9.52 -17.91 6.34
C LEU A 457 -10.49 -17.88 7.53
N GLN A 458 -10.10 -18.44 8.68
CA GLN A 458 -10.92 -18.37 9.89
C GLN A 458 -11.05 -16.93 10.42
N ASN A 459 -10.00 -16.12 10.29
CA ASN A 459 -10.06 -14.70 10.64
C ASN A 459 -10.89 -13.89 9.64
N VAL A 460 -10.86 -14.24 8.35
CA VAL A 460 -11.77 -13.66 7.34
C VAL A 460 -13.22 -13.96 7.72
N GLU A 461 -13.55 -15.22 8.02
CA GLU A 461 -14.90 -15.60 8.46
C GLU A 461 -15.31 -14.87 9.74
N LYS A 462 -14.45 -14.85 10.76
CA LYS A 462 -14.73 -14.17 12.03
C LYS A 462 -15.04 -12.69 11.87
N ASN A 463 -14.34 -12.00 10.98
CA ASN A 463 -14.42 -10.54 10.86
C ASN A 463 -15.46 -10.09 9.81
N PHE A 464 -15.74 -10.91 8.79
CA PHE A 464 -16.53 -10.50 7.63
C PHE A 464 -17.69 -11.45 7.28
N ASN A 465 -17.84 -12.58 8.00
CA ASN A 465 -18.92 -13.55 7.79
C ASN A 465 -19.04 -14.02 6.33
N ILE A 466 -17.94 -14.47 5.74
CA ILE A 466 -17.90 -14.94 4.34
C ILE A 466 -18.91 -16.06 4.08
N LEU A 467 -19.16 -16.96 5.05
CA LEU A 467 -20.17 -18.01 4.91
C LEU A 467 -21.58 -17.46 4.67
N SER A 468 -21.98 -16.44 5.43
CA SER A 468 -23.28 -15.78 5.26
C SER A 468 -23.39 -15.12 3.89
N LYS A 469 -22.30 -14.49 3.41
CA LYS A 469 -22.26 -13.92 2.06
C LYS A 469 -22.40 -14.99 0.98
N MET A 470 -21.71 -16.12 1.13
CA MET A 470 -21.82 -17.27 0.21
C MET A 470 -23.22 -17.88 0.21
N GLU A 471 -23.86 -18.04 1.37
CA GLU A 471 -25.24 -18.51 1.48
C GLU A 471 -26.23 -17.58 0.76
N ASN A 472 -26.05 -16.26 0.91
CA ASN A 472 -26.85 -15.27 0.20
C ASN A 472 -26.70 -15.38 -1.32
N LEU A 473 -25.46 -15.54 -1.80
CA LEU A 473 -25.16 -15.77 -3.21
C LEU A 473 -25.80 -17.07 -3.71
N GLN A 474 -25.76 -18.14 -2.91
CA GLN A 474 -26.40 -19.41 -3.25
C GLN A 474 -27.92 -19.29 -3.33
N ASN A 475 -28.54 -18.58 -2.38
CA ASN A 475 -29.99 -18.33 -2.34
C ASN A 475 -30.47 -17.49 -3.53
N ASN A 476 -29.64 -16.57 -4.03
CA ASN A 476 -29.92 -15.77 -5.22
C ASN A 476 -29.59 -16.51 -6.54
N GLY A 477 -29.10 -17.75 -6.47
CA GLY A 477 -28.68 -18.55 -7.62
C GLY A 477 -27.40 -18.06 -8.29
N TRP A 478 -26.61 -17.22 -7.61
CA TRP A 478 -25.36 -16.69 -8.13
C TRP A 478 -24.27 -17.75 -8.24
N ILE A 479 -24.22 -18.64 -7.25
CA ILE A 479 -23.35 -19.81 -7.15
C ILE A 479 -24.20 -21.03 -6.77
N VAL A 480 -23.79 -22.22 -7.17
CA VAL A 480 -24.42 -23.47 -6.73
C VAL A 480 -23.33 -24.43 -6.26
N MET A 481 -23.30 -24.70 -4.96
CA MET A 481 -22.41 -25.69 -4.35
C MET A 481 -23.19 -26.94 -3.97
N ASP A 482 -22.58 -28.12 -4.13
CA ASP A 482 -23.08 -29.36 -3.58
C ASP A 482 -22.78 -29.51 -2.07
N ASP A 483 -23.36 -30.53 -1.43
CA ASP A 483 -23.20 -30.77 0.01
C ASP A 483 -21.74 -31.08 0.41
N GLU A 484 -20.95 -31.69 -0.48
CA GLU A 484 -19.54 -32.00 -0.22
C GLU A 484 -18.69 -30.72 -0.25
N GLN A 485 -18.91 -29.86 -1.24
CA GLN A 485 -18.28 -28.56 -1.38
C GLN A 485 -18.63 -27.66 -0.20
N LEU A 486 -19.91 -27.57 0.17
CA LEU A 486 -20.36 -26.77 1.31
C LEU A 486 -19.77 -27.29 2.62
N GLY A 487 -19.73 -28.61 2.81
CA GLY A 487 -19.11 -29.25 3.96
C GLY A 487 -17.61 -28.96 4.06
N TYR A 488 -16.90 -29.02 2.93
CA TYR A 488 -15.47 -28.68 2.86
C TYR A 488 -15.21 -27.21 3.21
N VAL A 489 -15.92 -26.28 2.56
CA VAL A 489 -15.78 -24.83 2.78
C VAL A 489 -16.08 -24.46 4.22
N SER A 490 -17.18 -24.99 4.78
CA SER A 490 -17.52 -24.77 6.19
C SER A 490 -16.44 -25.30 7.12
N GLY A 491 -15.84 -26.45 6.80
CA GLY A 491 -14.77 -27.06 7.59
C GLY A 491 -13.49 -26.24 7.66
N ILE A 492 -13.11 -25.56 6.58
CA ILE A 492 -11.88 -24.75 6.55
C ILE A 492 -12.08 -23.34 7.13
N LEU A 493 -13.30 -22.79 7.08
CA LEU A 493 -13.63 -21.44 7.58
C LEU A 493 -14.01 -21.43 9.07
N MET A 494 -14.57 -22.52 9.57
CA MET A 494 -14.95 -22.60 10.98
C MET A 494 -13.75 -22.98 11.84
N SER A 495 -13.50 -22.19 12.89
CA SER A 495 -12.62 -22.63 13.97
C SER A 495 -13.29 -23.76 14.76
N SER A 496 -12.52 -24.76 15.20
CA SER A 496 -12.99 -25.97 15.90
C SER A 496 -13.80 -25.69 17.18
N HIS A 497 -13.89 -24.42 17.61
CA HIS A 497 -14.68 -23.95 18.74
C HIS A 497 -16.17 -23.66 18.41
N LYS A 498 -16.59 -23.73 17.13
CA LYS A 498 -17.98 -23.50 16.70
C LYS A 498 -18.76 -24.77 16.30
N VAL A 499 -18.33 -25.97 16.69
CA VAL A 499 -19.16 -27.17 16.54
C VAL A 499 -20.00 -27.36 17.80
N ILE A 500 -21.05 -26.55 17.97
CA ILE A 500 -22.11 -26.84 18.95
C ILE A 500 -23.48 -26.60 18.32
N VAL A 501 -24.15 -27.73 18.09
CA VAL A 501 -25.60 -27.99 17.96
C VAL A 501 -26.24 -27.71 16.60
N LYS A 502 -26.46 -28.82 15.88
CA LYS A 502 -27.56 -28.98 14.92
C LYS A 502 -28.88 -28.60 15.60
N GLU A 503 -29.57 -27.59 15.08
CA GLU A 503 -31.02 -27.49 15.21
C GLU A 503 -31.68 -27.51 13.84
N HIS A 504 -32.75 -28.30 13.76
CA HIS A 504 -33.59 -28.54 12.59
C HIS A 504 -34.48 -27.32 12.26
N PRO A 505 -35.05 -27.27 11.04
CA PRO A 505 -35.55 -26.03 10.45
C PRO A 505 -36.95 -25.67 10.93
N SER A 506 -37.17 -24.40 11.24
CA SER A 506 -38.51 -23.79 11.29
C SER A 506 -38.55 -22.52 10.46
N THR A 507 -39.24 -22.65 9.32
CA THR A 507 -39.92 -21.64 8.50
C THR A 507 -40.01 -20.23 9.09
N THR A 508 -39.39 -19.24 8.44
CA THR A 508 -39.89 -17.86 8.43
C THR A 508 -39.59 -17.14 7.11
N VAL A 509 -40.55 -16.31 6.72
CA VAL A 509 -40.80 -15.53 5.48
C VAL A 509 -39.64 -14.57 5.09
N PRO A 510 -39.44 -14.23 3.79
CA PRO A 510 -38.27 -13.48 3.31
C PRO A 510 -38.27 -12.03 3.79
N SER A 511 -37.12 -11.56 4.30
CA SER A 511 -36.91 -10.15 4.64
C SER A 511 -35.87 -9.51 3.72
N ARG A 512 -36.29 -8.39 3.14
CA ARG A 512 -35.69 -7.62 2.06
C ARG A 512 -34.63 -6.66 2.62
N ASN A 513 -33.42 -7.10 2.98
CA ASN A 513 -32.48 -6.21 3.71
C ASN A 513 -30.99 -6.16 3.24
N ASN A 514 -30.59 -6.77 2.13
CA ASN A 514 -29.14 -6.83 1.76
C ASN A 514 -28.48 -5.48 1.44
N LYS A 515 -29.25 -4.43 1.08
CA LYS A 515 -28.70 -3.09 0.88
C LYS A 515 -28.50 -2.32 2.19
N VAL A 516 -29.12 -2.78 3.28
CA VAL A 516 -29.09 -2.14 4.59
C VAL A 516 -27.87 -2.62 5.39
N GLN A 517 -27.42 -3.85 5.19
CA GLN A 517 -26.41 -4.48 6.05
C GLN A 517 -24.97 -3.98 5.80
N ILE A 518 -24.62 -3.61 4.55
CA ILE A 518 -23.34 -2.95 4.24
C ILE A 518 -23.32 -1.51 4.79
N ASP A 519 -24.48 -0.85 4.76
CA ASP A 519 -24.69 0.46 5.36
C ASP A 519 -24.59 0.37 6.90
N GLU A 520 -25.04 -0.73 7.50
CA GLU A 520 -24.97 -0.99 8.94
C GLU A 520 -23.52 -1.15 9.44
N ASP A 521 -22.66 -1.92 8.76
CA ASP A 521 -21.27 -2.11 9.23
C ASP A 521 -20.44 -0.82 9.09
N VAL A 522 -20.63 -0.07 8.01
CA VAL A 522 -20.04 1.27 7.84
C VAL A 522 -20.62 2.22 8.89
N ALA A 523 -21.93 2.19 9.13
CA ALA A 523 -22.57 2.99 10.15
C ALA A 523 -22.15 2.61 11.58
N ILE A 524 -21.82 1.34 11.87
CA ILE A 524 -21.33 0.90 13.17
C ILE A 524 -19.93 1.47 13.42
N VAL A 525 -19.03 1.37 12.44
CA VAL A 525 -17.69 1.96 12.56
C VAL A 525 -17.79 3.49 12.65
N GLU A 526 -18.64 4.12 11.83
CA GLU A 526 -18.84 5.57 11.86
C GLU A 526 -19.53 6.04 13.15
N SER A 527 -20.40 5.22 13.75
CA SER A 527 -20.99 5.45 15.07
C SER A 527 -19.94 5.37 16.17
N ARG A 528 -19.01 4.41 16.11
CA ARG A 528 -17.91 4.28 17.09
C ARG A 528 -16.91 5.43 16.95
N ILE A 529 -16.59 5.82 15.72
CA ILE A 529 -15.78 7.02 15.45
C ILE A 529 -16.48 8.26 16.00
N SER A 530 -17.79 8.41 15.79
CA SER A 530 -18.56 9.54 16.31
C SER A 530 -18.58 9.57 17.84
N GLN A 531 -18.73 8.42 18.49
CA GLN A 531 -18.68 8.30 19.96
C GLN A 531 -17.34 8.80 20.53
N ILE A 532 -16.22 8.45 19.91
CA ILE A 532 -14.90 8.93 20.37
C ILE A 532 -14.73 10.41 19.99
N LYS A 533 -15.22 10.82 18.82
CA LYS A 533 -15.13 12.21 18.33
C LYS A 533 -15.95 13.20 19.15
N ASP A 534 -17.05 12.76 19.76
CA ASP A 534 -17.83 13.59 20.70
C ASP A 534 -17.03 13.94 21.96
N LEU A 535 -16.12 13.06 22.38
CA LEU A 535 -15.21 13.29 23.51
C LEU A 535 -13.93 14.02 23.08
N PHE A 536 -13.44 13.73 21.88
CA PHE A 536 -12.22 14.30 21.32
C PHE A 536 -12.45 14.89 19.90
N PRO A 537 -13.06 16.09 19.81
CA PRO A 537 -13.50 16.66 18.53
C PRO A 537 -12.35 17.07 17.60
N ASP A 538 -11.17 17.31 18.16
CA ASP A 538 -9.99 17.79 17.44
C ASP A 538 -9.33 16.70 16.58
N TYR A 539 -9.60 15.42 16.84
CA TYR A 539 -9.03 14.32 16.07
C TYR A 539 -9.80 14.04 14.76
N GLY A 540 -9.04 13.76 13.70
CA GLY A 540 -9.59 13.33 12.41
C GLY A 540 -10.30 11.98 12.52
N LYS A 541 -11.36 11.77 11.72
CA LYS A 541 -12.08 10.49 11.70
C LYS A 541 -11.15 9.31 11.37
N GLY A 542 -10.16 9.56 10.51
CA GLY A 542 -9.14 8.58 10.19
C GLY A 542 -8.30 8.19 11.40
N PHE A 543 -7.74 9.16 12.14
CA PHE A 543 -6.96 8.87 13.35
C PHE A 543 -7.76 8.01 14.34
N LEU A 544 -9.04 8.35 14.56
CA LEU A 544 -9.94 7.59 15.43
C LEU A 544 -10.21 6.16 14.90
N ALA A 545 -10.30 5.99 13.58
CA ALA A 545 -10.43 4.67 12.96
C ALA A 545 -9.17 3.81 13.17
N ALA A 546 -7.97 4.43 13.13
CA ALA A 546 -6.71 3.75 13.42
C ALA A 546 -6.59 3.36 14.90
N CYS A 547 -7.05 4.20 15.82
CA CYS A 547 -7.15 3.85 17.24
C CYS A 547 -8.12 2.68 17.44
N LEU A 548 -9.31 2.73 16.83
CA LEU A 548 -10.25 1.61 16.88
C LEU A 548 -9.64 0.33 16.30
N GLU A 549 -8.85 0.40 15.22
CA GLU A 549 -8.11 -0.75 14.70
C GLU A 549 -7.14 -1.34 15.74
N ALA A 550 -6.40 -0.50 16.46
CA ALA A 550 -5.48 -0.91 17.54
C ALA A 550 -6.21 -1.70 18.65
N TYR A 551 -7.38 -1.19 19.05
CA TYR A 551 -8.15 -1.65 20.19
C TYR A 551 -9.34 -2.55 19.81
N ASN A 552 -9.23 -3.38 18.76
CA ASN A 552 -10.28 -4.36 18.37
C ASN A 552 -11.67 -3.74 18.12
N GLN A 553 -11.72 -2.54 17.57
CA GLN A 553 -12.93 -1.77 17.37
C GLN A 553 -13.67 -1.47 18.70
N ASN A 554 -12.97 -1.44 19.84
CA ASN A 554 -13.52 -1.11 21.15
C ASN A 554 -13.32 0.39 21.44
N PRO A 555 -14.38 1.23 21.42
CA PRO A 555 -14.25 2.66 21.68
C PRO A 555 -13.88 2.97 23.13
N GLU A 556 -14.23 2.12 24.11
CA GLU A 556 -13.92 2.38 25.52
C GLU A 556 -12.43 2.27 25.84
N GLU A 557 -11.74 1.30 25.21
CA GLU A 557 -10.28 1.15 25.33
C GLU A 557 -9.55 2.33 24.71
N VAL A 558 -10.04 2.87 23.59
CA VAL A 558 -9.48 4.09 22.97
C VAL A 558 -9.59 5.28 23.93
N ILE A 559 -10.75 5.46 24.56
CA ILE A 559 -11.02 6.59 25.46
C ILE A 559 -10.19 6.50 26.75
N GLN A 560 -9.95 5.29 27.27
CA GLN A 560 -9.23 5.10 28.54
C GLN A 560 -7.72 5.32 28.45
N GLU A 561 -7.10 5.11 27.28
CA GLU A 561 -5.65 5.31 27.09
C GLU A 561 -5.29 6.77 26.69
N ASP A 562 -6.25 7.53 26.15
CA ASP A 562 -6.09 8.95 25.79
C ASP A 562 -6.53 9.94 26.92
N SER A 563 -7.03 9.42 28.05
CA SER A 563 -7.42 10.20 29.26
C SER A 563 -6.29 10.26 30.28
#